data_AF-A0A7S4G6Q4-F1
#
_entry.id   AF-A0A7S4G6Q4-F1
#
_cell.length_a   1.000
_cell.length_b   1.000
_cell.length_c   1.000
_cell.angle_alpha   90.00
_cell.angle_beta   90.00
_cell.angle_gamma   90.00
#
_symmetry.space_group_name_H-M   'P 1'
#
loop_
_entity.id
_entity.type
_entity.pdbx_description
1 polymer ?
#
loop_
_entity_poly.entity_id
_entity_poly.type
_entity_poly.pdbx_seq_one_letter_code
_entity_poly.pdbx_strand_id
1 'polypeptide(L)'
;FFFESSTDMSGTTQKRDPPNWHPFGDFPEAVAPQQRMSALQARFPNVRFMEQTPQLTALMTIIRDQGTGREEFVFYADRIIRLLIEDGLAQLPFEQKQVTTPTGSITNGVGFSHKLCGVSIVRAGESMEAGLRAVCRGIRIGKILIQRDEATALPQLYYDKLPEDIASRKVLLLDPMLATGGSALQVCRLPPHDAVRCSTTLPRL
;
A
#
# COMPACT_ATOMS: atom_id res chain seq x y z
N PHE A 1 -2.20 -3.43 -0.02
CA PHE A 1 -3.65 -3.63 0.24
C PHE A 1 -4.18 -5.05 0.00
N PHE A 2 -4.41 -5.89 1.05
CA PHE A 2 -4.51 -7.37 0.96
C PHE A 2 -5.92 -7.75 1.33
N PHE A 3 -6.59 -8.55 0.50
CA PHE A 3 -7.87 -9.12 0.85
C PHE A 3 -7.84 -10.62 0.56
N GLU A 4 -8.34 -11.42 1.49
CA GLU A 4 -8.61 -12.85 1.30
C GLU A 4 -10.14 -12.98 1.34
N SER A 5 -10.75 -13.43 0.24
CA SER A 5 -12.19 -13.67 0.15
C SER A 5 -12.48 -15.12 0.51
N SER A 6 -13.21 -15.35 1.60
CA SER A 6 -13.96 -16.59 1.79
C SER A 6 -15.24 -16.49 0.97
N THR A 7 -15.33 -17.26 -0.10
CA THR A 7 -16.60 -17.54 -0.80
C THR A 7 -17.53 -18.29 0.14
N ASP A 8 -18.69 -17.72 0.45
CA ASP A 8 -19.82 -18.49 0.95
C ASP A 8 -20.92 -18.53 -0.11
N MET A 9 -21.37 -19.73 -0.43
CA MET A 9 -22.33 -20.01 -1.48
C MET A 9 -23.74 -19.72 -0.99
N SER A 10 -24.21 -18.50 -1.19
CA SER A 10 -25.65 -18.22 -1.24
C SER A 10 -25.91 -17.03 -2.16
N GLY A 11 -26.39 -17.32 -3.37
CA GLY A 11 -26.81 -16.31 -4.32
C GLY A 11 -27.99 -15.51 -3.79
N THR A 12 -27.77 -14.25 -3.44
CA THR A 12 -28.80 -13.20 -3.48
C THR A 12 -28.11 -11.83 -3.59
N THR A 13 -28.23 -11.21 -4.76
CA THR A 13 -27.73 -9.85 -5.00
C THR A 13 -28.77 -8.84 -4.48
N GLN A 14 -28.53 -8.21 -3.33
CA GLN A 14 -29.19 -6.97 -2.95
C GLN A 14 -28.18 -5.82 -2.95
N LYS A 15 -28.27 -5.01 -4.02
CA LYS A 15 -27.50 -3.80 -4.26
C LYS A 15 -28.31 -2.61 -3.76
N ARG A 16 -28.01 -2.08 -2.57
CA ARG A 16 -28.41 -0.75 -2.09
C ARG A 16 -27.41 -0.28 -1.04
N ASP A 17 -26.33 0.35 -1.48
CA ASP A 17 -25.50 1.14 -0.57
C ASP A 17 -26.24 2.46 -0.28
N PRO A 18 -26.47 2.84 0.99
CA PRO A 18 -27.08 4.11 1.33
C PRO A 18 -26.17 5.29 0.95
N PRO A 19 -26.72 6.50 0.73
CA PRO A 19 -25.98 7.64 0.18
C PRO A 19 -24.80 8.16 1.02
N ASN A 20 -24.59 7.65 2.25
CA ASN A 20 -23.54 8.07 3.19
C ASN A 20 -22.61 6.91 3.62
N TRP A 21 -22.20 6.03 2.70
CA TRP A 21 -21.27 4.96 3.04
C TRP A 21 -19.83 5.48 3.17
N HIS A 22 -19.32 5.52 4.40
CA HIS A 22 -17.90 5.74 4.70
C HIS A 22 -17.22 4.40 5.04
N PRO A 23 -16.14 3.98 4.35
CA PRO A 23 -15.49 2.69 4.56
C PRO A 23 -14.96 2.49 5.99
N PHE A 24 -14.79 3.57 6.74
CA PHE A 24 -14.26 3.57 8.10
C PHE A 24 -15.33 3.72 9.20
N GLY A 25 -16.60 3.96 8.84
CA GLY A 25 -17.68 4.27 9.79
C GLY A 25 -17.60 5.70 10.35
N ASP A 26 -18.73 6.21 10.83
CA ASP A 26 -18.81 7.51 11.52
C ASP A 26 -18.16 7.40 12.90
N PHE A 27 -16.86 7.69 12.98
CA PHE A 27 -16.23 7.91 14.28
C PHE A 27 -16.63 9.30 14.78
N PRO A 28 -17.20 9.43 15.99
CA PRO A 28 -17.43 10.75 16.57
C PRO A 28 -16.11 11.54 16.57
N GLU A 29 -16.18 12.81 16.21
CA GLU A 29 -15.02 13.68 15.97
C GLU A 29 -14.07 13.76 17.19
N ALA A 30 -14.59 13.44 18.38
CA ALA A 30 -13.92 13.44 19.68
C ALA A 30 -13.10 12.18 20.04
N VAL A 31 -13.03 11.14 19.21
CA VAL A 31 -12.26 9.92 19.54
C VAL A 31 -10.76 10.16 19.33
N ALA A 32 -9.95 9.84 20.35
CA ALA A 32 -8.50 10.03 20.28
C ALA A 32 -7.92 9.22 19.09
N PRO A 33 -6.95 9.76 18.35
CA PRO A 33 -6.39 9.11 17.16
C PRO A 33 -5.92 7.67 17.39
N GLN A 34 -5.29 7.42 18.54
CA GLN A 34 -4.86 6.08 18.97
C GLN A 34 -6.02 5.09 19.08
N GLN A 35 -7.18 5.55 19.58
CA GLN A 35 -8.37 4.71 19.74
C GLN A 35 -9.00 4.37 18.38
N ARG A 36 -9.01 5.33 17.43
CA ARG A 36 -9.45 5.06 16.04
C ARG A 36 -8.57 4.03 15.35
N MET A 37 -7.25 4.17 15.47
CA MET A 37 -6.29 3.21 14.89
C MET A 37 -6.48 1.81 15.48
N SER A 38 -6.65 1.73 16.80
CA SER A 38 -6.88 0.46 17.50
C SER A 38 -8.19 -0.20 17.05
N ALA A 39 -9.27 0.58 16.91
CA ALA A 39 -10.55 0.09 16.41
C ALA A 39 -10.46 -0.41 14.95
N LEU A 40 -9.72 0.31 14.10
CA LEU A 40 -9.51 -0.10 12.71
C LEU A 40 -8.66 -1.37 12.60
N GLN A 41 -7.61 -1.52 13.41
CA GLN A 41 -6.81 -2.74 13.47
C GLN A 41 -7.61 -3.94 13.97
N ALA A 42 -8.46 -3.74 14.98
CA ALA A 42 -9.34 -4.80 15.49
C ALA A 42 -10.35 -5.26 14.43
N ARG A 43 -10.87 -4.32 13.63
CA ARG A 43 -11.82 -4.62 12.55
C ARG A 43 -11.15 -5.20 11.30
N PHE A 44 -9.93 -4.76 10.99
CA PHE A 44 -9.19 -5.13 9.79
C PHE A 44 -7.78 -5.60 10.17
N PRO A 45 -7.59 -6.89 10.48
CA PRO A 45 -6.31 -7.42 10.99
C PRO A 45 -5.15 -7.29 10.00
N ASN A 46 -5.45 -7.14 8.70
CA ASN A 46 -4.47 -6.97 7.64
C ASN A 46 -4.06 -5.49 7.41
N VAL A 47 -4.62 -4.55 8.18
CA VAL A 47 -4.23 -3.14 8.14
C VAL A 47 -3.16 -2.90 9.19
N ARG A 48 -2.00 -2.42 8.73
CA ARG A 48 -0.91 -1.98 9.58
C ARG A 48 -0.76 -0.47 9.52
N PHE A 49 -0.50 0.12 10.67
CA PHE A 49 -0.15 1.52 10.78
C PHE A 49 1.34 1.61 11.09
N MET A 50 2.03 2.54 10.42
CA MET A 50 3.40 2.86 10.82
C MET A 50 3.43 3.40 12.24
N GLU A 51 4.56 3.21 12.92
CA GLU A 51 4.80 3.82 14.22
C GLU A 51 4.66 5.34 14.15
N GLN A 52 3.84 5.91 15.05
CA GLN A 52 3.53 7.33 15.09
C GLN A 52 4.60 8.10 15.87
N THR A 53 5.78 8.24 15.28
CA THR A 53 6.88 9.00 15.90
C THR A 53 6.64 10.51 15.79
N PRO A 54 7.25 11.33 16.68
CA PRO A 54 7.23 12.78 16.54
C PRO A 54 7.79 13.25 15.19
N GLN A 55 8.78 12.53 14.65
CA GLN A 55 9.37 12.82 13.35
C GLN A 55 8.36 12.59 12.21
N LEU A 56 7.69 11.43 12.17
CA LEU A 56 6.65 11.17 11.16
C LEU A 56 5.54 12.22 11.26
N THR A 57 5.14 12.57 12.48
CA THR A 57 4.12 13.60 12.71
C THR A 57 4.55 14.94 12.14
N ALA A 58 5.79 15.38 12.40
CA ALA A 58 6.31 16.64 11.86
C ALA A 58 6.35 16.63 10.32
N LEU A 59 6.79 15.52 9.70
CA LEU A 59 6.79 15.37 8.25
C LEU A 59 5.37 15.46 7.67
N MET A 60 4.40 14.77 8.29
CA MET A 60 2.99 14.81 7.90
C MET A 60 2.40 16.22 8.04
N THR A 61 2.77 16.96 9.09
CA THR A 61 2.34 18.35 9.27
C THR A 61 2.81 19.23 8.12
N ILE A 62 4.08 19.11 7.70
CA ILE A 62 4.64 19.92 6.61
C ILE A 62 3.94 19.61 5.28
N ILE A 63 3.78 18.33 4.91
CA ILE A 63 3.15 18.01 3.62
C ILE A 63 1.65 18.32 3.57
N ARG A 64 1.01 18.55 4.72
CA ARG A 64 -0.40 18.93 4.84
C ARG A 64 -0.63 20.43 4.95
N ASP A 65 0.41 21.20 5.28
CA ASP A 65 0.31 22.64 5.36
C ASP A 65 0.13 23.23 3.95
N GLN A 66 -0.91 24.04 3.79
CA GLN A 66 -1.21 24.75 2.55
C GLN A 66 -0.11 25.76 2.18
N GLY A 67 0.63 26.26 3.17
CA GLY A 67 1.75 27.19 2.97
C GLY A 67 3.02 26.55 2.42
N THR A 68 3.12 25.22 2.42
CA THR A 68 4.34 24.51 2.02
C THR A 68 4.63 24.68 0.53
N GLY A 69 5.86 25.13 0.23
CA GLY A 69 6.32 25.27 -1.15
C GLY A 69 6.43 23.93 -1.87
N ARG A 70 6.34 23.94 -3.21
CA ARG A 70 6.39 22.72 -4.03
C ARG A 70 7.65 21.89 -3.80
N GLU A 71 8.81 22.53 -3.69
CA GLU A 71 10.10 21.84 -3.50
C GLU A 71 10.17 21.13 -2.15
N GLU A 72 9.72 21.81 -1.09
CA GLU A 72 9.64 21.24 0.25
C GLU A 72 8.63 20.09 0.30
N PHE A 73 7.46 20.25 -0.33
CA PHE A 73 6.45 19.20 -0.41
C PHE A 73 7.04 17.92 -1.03
N VAL A 74 7.71 18.04 -2.18
CA VAL A 74 8.33 16.88 -2.85
C VAL A 74 9.41 16.26 -1.97
N PHE A 75 10.29 17.08 -1.39
CA PHE A 75 11.36 16.61 -0.51
C PHE A 75 10.83 15.82 0.70
N TYR A 76 9.82 16.35 1.40
CA TYR A 76 9.27 15.70 2.58
C TYR A 76 8.36 14.51 2.23
N ALA A 77 7.63 14.58 1.12
CA ALA A 77 6.86 13.43 0.61
C ALA A 77 7.77 12.24 0.28
N ASP A 78 8.89 12.46 -0.41
CA ASP A 78 9.86 11.41 -0.71
C ASP A 78 10.45 10.77 0.56
N ARG A 79 10.68 11.58 1.60
CA ARG A 79 11.12 11.07 2.91
C ARG A 79 10.07 10.17 3.56
N ILE A 80 8.81 10.58 3.55
CA ILE A 80 7.70 9.77 4.11
C ILE A 80 7.55 8.47 3.32
N ILE A 81 7.59 8.54 1.99
CA ILE A 81 7.52 7.37 1.09
C ILE A 81 8.62 6.37 1.42
N ARG A 82 9.85 6.83 1.67
CA ARG A 82 10.95 5.93 2.01
C ARG A 82 10.74 5.21 3.34
N LEU A 83 10.27 5.93 4.36
CA LEU A 83 9.91 5.32 5.65
C LEU A 83 8.81 4.27 5.47
N LEU A 84 7.79 4.60 4.68
CA LEU A 84 6.65 3.72 4.40
C LEU A 84 7.06 2.44 3.66
N ILE A 85 7.98 2.56 2.70
CA ILE A 85 8.46 1.41 1.94
C ILE A 85 9.31 0.48 2.81
N GLU A 86 10.21 1.01 3.62
CA GLU A 86 11.01 0.21 4.56
C GLU A 86 10.11 -0.53 5.56
N ASP A 87 9.12 0.16 6.14
CA ASP A 87 8.15 -0.45 7.05
C ASP A 87 7.29 -1.53 6.36
N GLY A 88 6.89 -1.29 5.10
CA GLY A 88 6.16 -2.25 4.28
C GLY A 88 6.98 -3.50 3.93
N LEU A 89 8.27 -3.34 3.61
CA LEU A 89 9.19 -4.44 3.31
C LEU A 89 9.47 -5.31 4.53
N ALA A 90 9.49 -4.72 5.74
CA ALA A 90 9.64 -5.46 6.99
C ALA A 90 8.49 -6.45 7.25
N GLN A 91 7.34 -6.31 6.55
CA GLN A 91 6.20 -7.22 6.67
C GLN A 91 6.30 -8.45 5.77
N LEU A 92 7.33 -8.53 4.92
CA LEU A 92 7.54 -9.67 4.04
C LEU A 92 8.16 -10.85 4.80
N PRO A 93 7.93 -12.09 4.36
CA PRO A 93 8.57 -13.23 4.97
C PRO A 93 10.09 -13.23 4.71
N PHE A 94 10.85 -13.55 5.75
CA PHE A 94 12.30 -13.69 5.70
C PHE A 94 12.69 -15.15 5.98
N GLU A 95 13.78 -15.59 5.35
CA GLU A 95 14.34 -16.93 5.54
C GLU A 95 15.63 -16.87 6.35
N GLN A 96 15.84 -17.86 7.23
CA GLN A 96 17.07 -17.98 7.99
C GLN A 96 18.25 -18.19 7.05
N LYS A 97 19.33 -17.45 7.27
CA LYS A 97 20.52 -17.51 6.45
C LYS A 97 21.76 -17.43 7.33
N GLN A 98 22.59 -18.46 7.26
CA GLN A 98 23.93 -18.42 7.86
C GLN A 98 24.91 -17.77 6.89
N VAL A 99 25.76 -16.91 7.44
CA VAL A 99 26.85 -16.27 6.70
C VAL A 99 28.15 -16.45 7.48
N THR A 100 29.24 -16.67 6.75
CA THR A 100 30.59 -16.64 7.30
C THR A 100 31.12 -15.22 7.17
N THR A 101 31.51 -14.63 8.29
CA THR A 101 32.09 -13.28 8.34
C THR A 101 33.53 -13.29 7.79
N PRO A 102 34.10 -12.13 7.45
CA PRO A 102 35.52 -12.04 7.07
C PRO A 102 36.50 -12.54 8.14
N THR A 103 36.07 -12.61 9.42
CA THR A 103 36.87 -13.15 10.52
C THR A 103 36.74 -14.67 10.67
N GLY A 104 35.98 -15.33 9.80
CA GLY A 104 35.75 -16.78 9.81
C GLY A 104 34.67 -17.25 10.80
N SER A 105 34.04 -16.33 11.55
CA SER A 105 32.92 -16.69 12.43
C SER A 105 31.64 -16.92 11.65
N ILE A 106 30.83 -17.89 12.07
CA ILE A 106 29.50 -18.14 11.51
C ILE A 106 28.49 -17.28 12.27
N THR A 107 27.70 -16.51 11.54
CA THR A 107 26.63 -15.68 12.09
C THR A 107 25.29 -16.06 11.48
N ASN A 108 24.29 -16.23 12.34
CA ASN A 108 22.91 -16.44 11.94
C ASN A 108 22.27 -15.07 11.62
N GLY A 109 21.78 -14.92 10.40
CA GLY A 109 21.01 -13.76 9.96
C GLY A 109 19.78 -14.19 9.18
N VAL A 110 19.19 -13.24 8.45
CA VAL A 110 18.02 -13.49 7.62
C VAL A 110 18.22 -12.96 6.20
N GLY A 111 17.59 -13.61 5.23
CA GLY A 111 17.54 -13.20 3.83
C GLY A 111 16.11 -13.01 3.34
N PHE A 112 15.97 -12.32 2.21
CA PHE A 112 14.69 -12.16 1.53
C PHE A 112 14.29 -13.48 0.84
N SER A 113 13.06 -13.93 1.06
CA SER A 113 12.52 -15.21 0.55
C SER A 113 11.94 -15.13 -0.87
N HIS A 114 11.41 -13.97 -1.26
CA HIS A 114 10.59 -13.86 -2.47
C HIS A 114 11.08 -12.77 -3.43
N LYS A 115 10.80 -13.00 -4.71
CA LYS A 115 10.96 -11.98 -5.75
C LYS A 115 9.87 -10.92 -5.60
N LEU A 116 10.28 -9.66 -5.60
CA LEU A 116 9.38 -8.51 -5.49
C LEU A 116 9.13 -7.85 -6.84
N CYS A 117 7.97 -7.21 -6.97
CA CYS A 117 7.70 -6.19 -7.97
C CYS A 117 6.80 -5.10 -7.39
N GLY A 118 7.02 -3.86 -7.82
CA GLY A 118 6.10 -2.75 -7.56
C GLY A 118 5.04 -2.67 -8.66
N VAL A 119 3.84 -2.25 -8.32
CA VAL A 119 2.81 -1.87 -9.29
C VAL A 119 2.29 -0.49 -8.91
N SER A 120 2.50 0.50 -9.76
CA SER A 120 2.03 1.87 -9.52
C SER A 120 0.65 2.10 -10.16
N ILE A 121 -0.27 2.65 -9.38
CA ILE A 121 -1.53 3.18 -9.91
C ILE A 121 -1.25 4.58 -10.46
N VAL A 122 -1.30 4.70 -11.78
CA VAL A 122 -1.02 5.94 -12.49
C VAL A 122 -2.15 6.94 -12.22
N ARG A 123 -1.86 8.21 -11.90
CA ARG A 123 -0.54 8.87 -11.83
C ARG A 123 0.08 8.93 -10.43
N ALA A 124 -0.75 8.99 -9.39
CA ALA A 124 -0.29 9.29 -8.03
C ALA A 124 0.74 8.28 -7.50
N GLY A 125 0.55 6.99 -7.81
CA GLY A 125 1.46 5.91 -7.41
C GLY A 125 2.87 6.01 -8.03
N GLU A 126 3.05 6.76 -9.13
CA GLU A 126 4.36 6.94 -9.76
C GLU A 126 5.34 7.71 -8.86
N SER A 127 4.81 8.58 -7.97
CA SER A 127 5.63 9.31 -6.99
C SER A 127 6.39 8.38 -6.05
N MET A 128 5.87 7.17 -5.79
CA MET A 128 6.47 6.21 -4.87
C MET A 128 7.55 5.33 -5.53
N GLU A 129 7.64 5.33 -6.86
CA GLU A 129 8.56 4.44 -7.56
C GLU A 129 10.03 4.78 -7.30
N ALA A 130 10.35 6.06 -7.16
CA ALA A 130 11.71 6.51 -6.86
C ALA A 130 12.16 6.00 -5.49
N GLY A 131 11.30 6.13 -4.48
CA GLY A 131 11.53 5.57 -3.15
C GLY A 131 11.71 4.06 -3.17
N LEU A 132 10.90 3.34 -3.97
CA LEU A 132 11.00 1.89 -4.06
C LEU A 132 12.29 1.43 -4.73
N ARG A 133 12.71 2.09 -5.82
CA ARG A 133 13.98 1.79 -6.49
C ARG A 133 15.20 2.13 -5.63
N ALA A 134 15.09 3.13 -4.76
CA ALA A 134 16.17 3.49 -3.84
C ALA A 134 16.43 2.42 -2.77
N VAL A 135 15.38 1.72 -2.32
CA VAL A 135 15.48 0.65 -1.31
C VAL A 135 15.70 -0.72 -1.96
N CYS A 136 14.97 -1.04 -3.04
CA CYS A 136 15.05 -2.32 -3.75
C CYS A 136 15.72 -2.16 -5.11
N ARG A 137 17.04 -2.38 -5.16
CA ARG A 137 17.81 -2.34 -6.42
C ARG A 137 17.29 -3.36 -7.43
N GLY A 138 17.01 -2.90 -8.65
CA GLY A 138 16.60 -3.77 -9.76
C GLY A 138 15.16 -4.30 -9.66
N ILE A 139 14.32 -3.74 -8.78
CA ILE A 139 12.91 -4.12 -8.69
C ILE A 139 12.17 -3.83 -9.99
N ARG A 140 11.37 -4.79 -10.46
CA ARG A 140 10.50 -4.61 -11.61
C ARG A 140 9.29 -3.77 -11.20
N ILE A 141 8.92 -2.81 -12.04
CA ILE A 141 7.76 -1.95 -11.79
C ILE A 141 6.78 -2.10 -12.94
N GLY A 142 5.57 -2.53 -12.60
CA GLY A 142 4.41 -2.50 -13.47
C GLY A 142 3.62 -1.20 -13.27
N LYS A 143 2.82 -0.83 -14.27
CA LYS A 143 1.98 0.36 -14.23
C LYS A 143 0.56 0.01 -14.61
N ILE A 144 -0.40 0.56 -13.89
CA ILE A 144 -1.83 0.41 -14.17
C ILE A 144 -2.48 1.79 -14.18
N LEU A 145 -3.17 2.13 -15.26
CA LEU A 145 -3.99 3.33 -15.38
C LEU A 145 -5.46 2.96 -15.23
N ILE A 146 -6.06 3.49 -14.17
CA ILE A 146 -7.50 3.40 -13.92
C ILE A 146 -8.06 4.81 -14.03
N GLN A 147 -9.06 4.97 -14.88
CA GLN A 147 -9.78 6.23 -15.03
C GLN A 147 -11.28 5.94 -14.95
N ARG A 148 -12.04 6.91 -14.42
CA ARG A 148 -13.49 6.82 -14.42
C ARG A 148 -14.01 7.22 -15.79
N ASP A 149 -14.86 6.38 -16.34
CA ASP A 149 -15.65 6.73 -17.52
C ASP A 149 -16.55 7.93 -17.18
N GLU A 150 -16.51 8.97 -18.01
CA GLU A 150 -17.25 10.22 -17.79
C GLU A 150 -18.78 10.02 -17.86
N ALA A 151 -19.25 9.01 -18.61
CA ALA A 151 -20.68 8.75 -18.78
C ALA A 151 -21.23 7.86 -17.66
N THR A 152 -20.48 6.86 -17.22
CA THR A 152 -20.95 5.86 -16.24
C THR A 152 -20.42 6.09 -14.82
N ALA A 153 -19.42 6.96 -14.65
CA ALA A 153 -18.67 7.18 -13.42
C ALA A 153 -18.02 5.91 -12.83
N LEU A 154 -18.05 4.79 -13.58
CA LEU A 154 -17.44 3.52 -13.20
C LEU A 154 -15.95 3.54 -13.53
N PRO A 155 -15.10 2.99 -12.64
CA PRO A 155 -13.68 2.95 -12.90
C PRO A 155 -13.41 1.84 -13.94
N GLN A 156 -12.65 2.18 -14.99
CA GLN A 156 -12.28 1.29 -16.09
C GLN A 156 -10.76 1.20 -16.19
N LEU A 157 -10.28 0.03 -16.61
CA LEU A 157 -8.87 -0.19 -16.91
C LEU A 157 -8.57 0.35 -18.31
N TYR A 158 -7.72 1.37 -18.40
CA TYR A 158 -7.32 1.97 -19.67
C TYR A 158 -5.98 1.45 -20.17
N TYR A 159 -5.07 1.12 -19.26
CA TYR A 159 -3.73 0.65 -19.60
C TYR A 159 -3.14 -0.18 -18.47
N ASP A 160 -2.54 -1.31 -18.81
CA ASP A 160 -1.72 -2.10 -17.92
C ASP A 160 -0.42 -2.50 -18.63
N LYS A 161 0.69 -2.38 -17.91
CA LYS A 161 1.98 -2.93 -18.33
C LYS A 161 2.65 -3.54 -17.12
N LEU A 162 2.53 -4.86 -17.02
CA LEU A 162 2.98 -5.63 -15.87
C LEU A 162 4.14 -6.54 -16.27
N PRO A 163 5.01 -6.93 -15.31
CA PRO A 163 6.00 -7.97 -15.56
C PRO A 163 5.32 -9.30 -15.91
N GLU A 164 5.80 -10.01 -16.93
CA GLU A 164 5.25 -11.30 -17.37
C GLU A 164 5.24 -12.36 -16.25
N ASP A 165 6.22 -12.29 -15.34
CA ASP A 165 6.36 -13.22 -14.22
C ASP A 165 5.69 -12.75 -12.91
N ILE A 166 4.78 -11.77 -12.97
CA ILE A 166 4.10 -11.18 -11.81
C ILE A 166 3.38 -12.22 -10.94
N ALA A 167 2.83 -13.27 -11.54
CA ALA A 167 2.13 -14.34 -10.82
C ALA A 167 3.03 -15.10 -9.82
N SER A 168 4.35 -15.08 -10.03
CA SER A 168 5.35 -15.72 -9.15
C SER A 168 5.97 -14.77 -8.13
N ARG A 169 5.55 -13.48 -8.12
CA ARG A 169 6.16 -12.41 -7.33
C ARG A 169 5.21 -11.89 -6.24
N LYS A 170 5.80 -11.31 -5.20
CA LYS A 170 5.05 -10.48 -4.25
C LYS A 170 4.92 -9.07 -4.82
N VAL A 171 3.68 -8.58 -4.87
CA VAL A 171 3.33 -7.28 -5.45
C VAL A 171 3.20 -6.22 -4.36
N LEU A 172 3.95 -5.14 -4.51
CA LEU A 172 3.79 -3.90 -3.75
C LEU A 172 2.94 -2.93 -4.57
N LEU A 173 1.66 -2.82 -4.24
CA LEU A 173 0.76 -1.86 -4.88
C LEU A 173 1.01 -0.46 -4.32
N LEU A 174 1.35 0.49 -5.19
CA LEU A 174 1.75 1.85 -4.83
C LEU A 174 0.62 2.83 -5.16
N ASP A 175 0.07 3.44 -4.12
CA ASP A 175 -0.90 4.54 -4.20
C ASP A 175 -0.82 5.39 -2.92
N PRO A 176 -0.41 6.67 -2.98
CA PRO A 176 -0.23 7.50 -1.79
C PRO A 176 -1.55 7.90 -1.12
N MET A 177 -2.70 7.77 -1.79
CA MET A 177 -3.99 8.20 -1.24
C MET A 177 -5.08 7.16 -1.47
N LEU A 178 -5.52 6.50 -0.39
CA LEU A 178 -6.65 5.60 -0.44
C LEU A 178 -7.92 6.28 0.11
N ALA A 179 -8.69 6.91 -0.79
CA ALA A 179 -9.94 7.58 -0.43
C ALA A 179 -11.13 6.60 -0.35
N THR A 180 -11.69 6.22 -1.50
CA THR A 180 -12.82 5.27 -1.60
C THR A 180 -12.36 3.83 -1.76
N GLY A 181 -11.07 3.61 -2.01
CA GLY A 181 -10.50 2.28 -2.32
C GLY A 181 -10.90 1.70 -3.68
N GLY A 182 -11.70 2.41 -4.48
CA GLY A 182 -12.21 1.89 -5.76
C GLY A 182 -11.12 1.49 -6.75
N SER A 183 -10.09 2.32 -6.91
CA SER A 183 -8.96 2.03 -7.82
C SER A 183 -8.18 0.80 -7.36
N ALA A 184 -7.80 0.74 -6.07
CA ALA A 184 -7.09 -0.40 -5.51
C ALA A 184 -7.90 -1.69 -5.60
N LEU A 185 -9.21 -1.63 -5.33
CA LEU A 185 -10.11 -2.78 -5.43
C LEU A 185 -10.24 -3.28 -6.88
N GLN A 186 -10.27 -2.37 -7.84
CA GLN A 186 -10.29 -2.75 -9.26
C GLN A 186 -8.99 -3.44 -9.66
N VAL A 187 -7.82 -2.95 -9.22
CA VAL A 187 -6.54 -3.63 -9.47
C VAL A 187 -6.57 -5.07 -8.92
N CYS A 188 -7.06 -5.25 -7.70
CA CYS A 188 -7.15 -6.59 -7.09
C CYS A 188 -8.11 -7.55 -7.81
N ARG A 189 -9.03 -7.05 -8.65
CA ARG A 189 -10.01 -7.86 -9.39
C ARG A 189 -9.56 -8.28 -10.79
N LEU A 190 -8.45 -7.76 -11.29
CA LEU A 190 -7.96 -8.09 -12.63
C LEU A 190 -7.35 -9.52 -12.64
N PRO A 191 -7.50 -10.34 -13.68
CA PRO A 191 -6.70 -11.56 -13.84
C PRO A 191 -5.28 -11.23 -14.35
N PRO A 192 -4.20 -11.93 -13.93
CA PRO A 192 -4.13 -13.12 -13.08
C PRO A 192 -3.93 -12.76 -11.58
N HIS A 193 -4.51 -11.65 -11.13
CA HIS A 193 -4.19 -11.03 -9.84
C HIS A 193 -4.86 -11.69 -8.62
N ASP A 194 -5.50 -12.86 -8.77
CA ASP A 194 -5.93 -13.71 -7.65
C ASP A 194 -4.77 -14.10 -6.71
N ALA A 195 -3.51 -13.95 -7.16
CA ALA A 195 -2.30 -14.18 -6.37
C ALA A 195 -1.77 -12.93 -5.61
N VAL A 196 -2.41 -11.76 -5.76
CA VAL A 196 -1.93 -10.48 -5.17
C VAL A 196 -2.28 -10.41 -3.68
N ARG A 197 -1.47 -11.16 -2.94
CA ARG A 197 -1.30 -11.11 -1.51
C ARG A 197 -0.65 -9.77 -1.11
N CYS A 198 -1.44 -8.73 -0.91
CA CYS A 198 -0.99 -7.34 -0.91
C CYS A 198 -0.99 -6.65 0.49
N SER A 199 -0.04 -6.69 1.43
CA SER A 199 -0.25 -6.06 2.78
C SER A 199 -0.51 -4.52 2.74
N THR A 200 -1.31 -3.95 3.66
CA THR A 200 -1.55 -2.48 3.73
C THR A 200 -0.74 -1.87 4.88
N THR A 201 0.17 -0.96 4.56
CA THR A 201 0.73 -0.03 5.54
C THR A 201 0.21 1.36 5.23
N LEU A 202 -0.42 2.03 6.21
CA LEU A 202 -0.94 3.40 6.05
C LEU A 202 -0.20 4.38 6.99
N PRO A 203 0.25 5.54 6.48
CA PRO A 203 0.46 6.70 7.33
C PRO A 203 -0.90 7.18 7.86
N ARG A 204 -0.91 7.74 9.07
CA ARG A 204 -2.13 8.25 9.72
C ARG A 204 -2.82 9.29 8.82
N LEU A 205 -4.12 9.09 8.55
CA LEU A 205 -5.01 10.07 7.90
C LEU A 205 -5.24 11.28 8.83
#